data_AF-A0A090WZ94-F1
#
_entry.id   AF-A0A090WZ94-F1
#
_cell.length_a   1.000
_cell.length_b   1.000
_cell.length_c   1.000
_cell.angle_alpha   90.00
_cell.angle_beta   90.00
_cell.angle_gamma   90.00
#
_symmetry.space_group_name_H-M   'P 1'
#
loop_
_entity.id
_entity.type
_entity.pdbx_description
1 polymer ?
#
loop_
_entity_poly.entity_id
_entity_poly.type
_entity_poly.pdbx_seq_one_letter_code
_entity_poly.pdbx_strand_id
1 'polypeptide(L)'
;MNAPLAERLRPRTLEDYVSQTHLVGKNGALTQHIKQGLIPSMLFWGGPPGTGKTTLANIIASESGRPFYTLSAINSGVKDIRDVIDKAKQSGGLFTTKNPILFIDEIHRFSKSQQDSLLQAVEKGWITLIGATTENPSFEVIPALLSRCQVYILNAFDKVDLETLLKRAIENDEFLSQKKITLKETNALLRISGGDGRKLLNVFELLVNSFGEDKIVITDEAVVERVQNNTARYDKTGEQHYDIISAFIKSIRGSDPNGAVYWLARMIEGGEDVKFIARRLLISASEDIGNANPTALVIANNTFQAVSTIGHPESRIILSQCATYLACSPKSNAAYMAIGNAQQLVKQTGDLGVPTELRNAPTKLMKELGYGDNYKYAHNYKNNFAEQEFLPKEIENTKLYEPGNNARENGHRDFLKQRWKDKYGY
;
A
#
# COMPACT_ATOMS: atom_id res chain seq x y z
N MET A 1 -12.85 -34.53 -2.44
CA MET A 1 -13.20 -33.09 -2.53
C MET A 1 -11.98 -32.29 -2.09
N ASN A 2 -10.98 -32.06 -2.94
CA ASN A 2 -9.69 -31.58 -2.40
C ASN A 2 -9.20 -30.24 -2.97
N ALA A 3 -9.88 -29.63 -3.95
CA ALA A 3 -9.48 -28.32 -4.51
C ALA A 3 -10.66 -27.33 -4.48
N PRO A 4 -10.46 -26.07 -4.05
CA PRO A 4 -11.49 -25.01 -4.09
C PRO A 4 -11.99 -24.71 -5.51
N LEU A 5 -13.20 -24.15 -5.65
CA LEU A 5 -13.80 -23.82 -6.95
C LEU A 5 -12.88 -22.97 -7.84
N ALA A 6 -12.20 -21.98 -7.24
CA ALA A 6 -11.28 -21.11 -7.96
C ALA A 6 -10.08 -21.86 -8.59
N GLU A 7 -9.65 -22.98 -8.01
CA GLU A 7 -8.60 -23.83 -8.60
C GLU A 7 -9.16 -24.76 -9.67
N ARG A 8 -10.37 -25.30 -9.47
CA ARG A 8 -11.01 -26.21 -10.44
C ARG A 8 -11.33 -25.51 -11.76
N LEU A 9 -11.78 -24.26 -11.68
CA LEU A 9 -12.14 -23.43 -12.84
C LEU A 9 -10.96 -22.64 -13.43
N ARG A 10 -9.73 -22.86 -12.94
CA ARG A 10 -8.57 -22.10 -13.41
C ARG A 10 -8.40 -22.27 -14.93
N PRO A 11 -8.46 -21.18 -15.72
CA PRO A 11 -8.27 -21.22 -17.17
C PRO A 11 -6.95 -21.87 -17.57
N ARG A 12 -6.97 -22.65 -18.65
CA ARG A 12 -5.78 -23.34 -19.21
C ARG A 12 -5.29 -22.73 -20.51
N THR A 13 -6.14 -21.98 -21.21
CA THR A 13 -5.85 -21.34 -22.49
C THR A 13 -6.17 -19.85 -22.42
N LEU A 14 -5.60 -19.04 -23.31
CA LEU A 14 -5.97 -17.62 -23.42
C LEU A 14 -7.44 -17.41 -23.79
N GLU A 15 -8.06 -18.33 -24.52
CA GLU A 15 -9.49 -18.26 -24.90
C GLU A 15 -10.40 -18.41 -23.68
N ASP A 16 -9.97 -19.20 -22.70
CA ASP A 16 -10.64 -19.38 -21.43
C ASP A 16 -10.29 -18.29 -20.41
N TYR A 17 -9.39 -17.35 -20.73
CA TYR A 17 -9.05 -16.28 -19.80
C TYR A 17 -10.10 -15.15 -19.86
N VAL A 18 -10.82 -14.94 -18.75
CA VAL A 18 -11.80 -13.85 -18.64
C VAL A 18 -11.07 -12.54 -18.31
N SER A 19 -11.54 -11.43 -18.88
CA SER A 19 -11.02 -10.07 -18.69
C SER A 19 -9.65 -9.80 -19.34
N GLN A 20 -9.12 -8.60 -19.09
CA GLN A 20 -7.84 -8.11 -19.61
C GLN A 20 -7.75 -8.10 -21.15
N THR A 21 -8.85 -7.76 -21.84
CA THR A 21 -8.91 -7.73 -23.31
C THR A 21 -7.88 -6.79 -23.94
N HIS A 22 -7.45 -5.75 -23.21
CA HIS A 22 -6.36 -4.86 -23.62
C HIS A 22 -4.98 -5.53 -23.60
N LEU A 23 -4.79 -6.58 -22.79
CA LEU A 23 -3.54 -7.34 -22.74
C LEU A 23 -3.59 -8.58 -23.63
N VAL A 24 -4.65 -9.38 -23.53
CA VAL A 24 -4.72 -10.73 -24.13
C VAL A 24 -5.87 -10.94 -25.12
N GLY A 25 -6.66 -9.89 -25.41
CA GLY A 25 -7.70 -9.95 -26.44
C GLY A 25 -7.12 -10.08 -27.85
N LYS A 26 -7.96 -10.14 -28.89
CA LYS A 26 -7.51 -10.33 -30.29
C LYS A 26 -6.41 -9.35 -30.73
N ASN A 27 -6.49 -8.10 -30.24
CA ASN A 27 -5.52 -7.02 -30.50
C ASN A 27 -4.74 -6.62 -29.23
N GLY A 28 -4.70 -7.48 -28.22
CA GLY A 28 -4.04 -7.20 -26.95
C GLY A 28 -2.52 -7.07 -27.08
N ALA A 29 -1.91 -6.29 -26.19
CA ALA A 29 -0.48 -6.00 -26.22
C ALA A 29 0.41 -7.26 -26.10
N LEU A 30 -0.05 -8.28 -25.36
CA LEU A 30 0.68 -9.54 -25.15
C LEU A 30 0.31 -10.62 -26.18
N THR A 31 -0.84 -10.52 -26.83
CA THR A 31 -1.37 -11.58 -27.71
C THR A 31 -0.40 -11.97 -28.83
N GLN A 32 0.22 -10.99 -29.49
CA GLN A 32 1.21 -11.26 -30.54
C GLN A 32 2.51 -11.85 -29.98
N HIS A 33 2.98 -11.35 -28.84
CA HIS A 33 4.18 -11.85 -28.17
C HIS A 33 4.04 -13.31 -27.73
N ILE A 34 2.87 -13.68 -27.19
CA ILE A 34 2.57 -15.05 -26.77
C ILE A 34 2.52 -15.98 -28.00
N LYS A 35 1.80 -15.57 -29.06
CA LYS A 35 1.72 -16.34 -30.32
C LYS A 35 3.07 -16.56 -31.00
N GLN A 36 3.94 -15.56 -30.98
CA GLN A 36 5.28 -15.65 -31.56
C GLN A 36 6.29 -16.36 -30.65
N GLY A 37 5.93 -16.63 -29.38
CA GLY A 37 6.83 -17.22 -28.39
C GLY A 37 7.98 -16.31 -27.95
N LEU A 38 7.91 -15.01 -28.25
CA LEU A 38 8.90 -13.98 -27.93
C LEU A 38 8.43 -13.19 -26.70
N ILE A 39 8.66 -13.77 -25.52
CA ILE A 39 8.10 -13.27 -24.26
C ILE A 39 9.17 -12.50 -23.49
N PRO A 40 9.06 -11.17 -23.35
CA PRO A 40 9.99 -10.38 -22.55
C PRO A 40 9.76 -10.66 -21.06
N SER A 41 10.76 -10.35 -20.22
CA SER A 41 10.53 -10.27 -18.78
C SER A 41 9.49 -9.17 -18.49
N MET A 42 8.58 -9.43 -17.57
CA MET A 42 7.45 -8.56 -17.30
C MET A 42 7.03 -8.53 -15.84
N LEU A 43 6.35 -7.46 -15.47
CA LEU A 43 5.72 -7.27 -14.17
C LEU A 43 4.23 -7.05 -14.37
N PHE A 44 3.43 -7.92 -13.78
CA PHE A 44 1.99 -7.78 -13.63
C PHE A 44 1.69 -6.94 -12.40
N TRP A 45 1.16 -5.75 -12.64
CA TRP A 45 0.78 -4.78 -11.62
C TRP A 45 -0.71 -4.46 -11.72
N GLY A 46 -1.32 -4.06 -10.61
CA GLY A 46 -2.66 -3.49 -10.60
C GLY A 46 -3.77 -4.51 -10.39
N GLY A 47 -4.91 -3.99 -9.94
CA GLY A 47 -6.10 -4.73 -9.59
C GLY A 47 -5.96 -5.55 -8.29
N PRO A 48 -7.08 -5.86 -7.62
CA PRO A 48 -7.07 -6.60 -6.35
C PRO A 48 -6.41 -7.98 -6.50
N PRO A 49 -6.15 -8.68 -5.37
CA PRO A 49 -5.88 -10.12 -5.41
C PRO A 49 -6.90 -10.84 -6.32
N GLY A 50 -6.47 -11.93 -6.94
CA GLY A 50 -7.38 -12.75 -7.75
C GLY A 50 -7.78 -12.19 -9.12
N THR A 51 -7.14 -11.14 -9.65
CA THR A 51 -7.34 -10.67 -11.05
C THR A 51 -6.73 -11.57 -12.13
N GLY A 52 -6.19 -12.73 -11.74
CA GLY A 52 -5.67 -13.74 -12.67
C GLY A 52 -4.17 -13.64 -13.00
N LYS A 53 -3.38 -12.84 -12.26
CA LYS A 53 -1.91 -12.69 -12.48
C LYS A 53 -1.17 -14.04 -12.59
N THR A 54 -1.34 -14.92 -11.59
CA THR A 54 -0.74 -16.26 -11.58
C THR A 54 -1.25 -17.15 -12.72
N THR A 55 -2.56 -17.07 -12.99
CA THR A 55 -3.20 -17.84 -14.07
C THR A 55 -2.63 -17.43 -15.43
N LEU A 56 -2.51 -16.13 -15.69
CA LEU A 56 -1.97 -15.60 -16.93
C LEU A 56 -0.51 -16.03 -17.13
N ALA A 57 0.32 -15.95 -16.09
CA ALA A 57 1.71 -16.42 -16.15
C ALA A 57 1.81 -17.91 -16.52
N ASN A 58 0.91 -18.74 -15.97
CA ASN A 58 0.88 -20.17 -16.26
C ASN A 58 0.43 -20.46 -17.70
N ILE A 59 -0.62 -19.78 -18.18
CA ILE A 59 -1.08 -19.89 -19.58
C ILE A 59 0.05 -19.50 -20.53
N ILE A 60 0.73 -18.39 -20.25
CA ILE A 60 1.88 -17.91 -21.03
C ILE A 60 2.96 -19.01 -21.13
N ALA A 61 3.29 -19.67 -20.03
CA ALA A 61 4.28 -20.75 -20.02
C ALA A 61 3.83 -21.97 -20.82
N SER A 62 2.56 -22.37 -20.64
CA SER A 62 1.95 -23.50 -21.35
C SER A 62 1.90 -23.27 -22.85
N GLU A 63 1.39 -22.13 -23.31
CA GLU A 63 1.30 -21.80 -24.74
C GLU A 63 2.67 -21.61 -25.40
N SER A 64 3.65 -21.10 -24.65
CA SER A 64 5.02 -20.96 -25.15
C SER A 64 5.83 -22.27 -25.08
N GLY A 65 5.32 -23.32 -24.43
CA GLY A 65 6.01 -24.59 -24.24
C GLY A 65 7.31 -24.45 -23.44
N ARG A 66 7.31 -23.57 -22.43
CA ARG A 66 8.49 -23.26 -21.61
C ARG A 66 8.36 -23.88 -20.22
N PRO A 67 9.46 -24.41 -19.63
CA PRO A 67 9.43 -24.83 -18.24
C PRO A 67 9.00 -23.67 -17.33
N PHE A 68 8.12 -23.95 -16.38
CA PHE A 68 7.54 -22.96 -15.47
C PHE A 68 7.98 -23.24 -14.02
N TYR A 69 8.64 -22.27 -13.41
CA TYR A 69 9.05 -22.31 -12.01
C TYR A 69 8.32 -21.22 -11.24
N THR A 70 7.81 -21.55 -10.05
CA THR A 70 7.10 -20.60 -9.20
C THR A 70 7.85 -20.40 -7.89
N LEU A 71 7.95 -19.13 -7.47
CA LEU A 71 8.44 -18.74 -6.15
C LEU A 71 7.42 -17.77 -5.52
N SER A 72 7.18 -17.92 -4.23
CA SER A 72 6.40 -16.94 -3.45
C SER A 72 7.36 -16.06 -2.67
N ALA A 73 7.26 -14.74 -2.83
CA ALA A 73 8.19 -13.82 -2.19
C ALA A 73 8.14 -13.85 -0.66
N ILE A 74 7.04 -14.35 -0.09
CA ILE A 74 6.82 -14.47 1.36
C ILE A 74 7.64 -15.63 1.95
N ASN A 75 7.78 -16.71 1.20
CA ASN A 75 8.36 -17.97 1.70
C ASN A 75 9.75 -18.28 1.12
N SER A 76 10.23 -17.50 0.15
CA SER A 76 11.46 -17.81 -0.59
C SER A 76 12.63 -16.93 -0.16
N GLY A 77 13.76 -17.55 0.19
CA GLY A 77 15.02 -16.87 0.48
C GLY A 77 15.91 -16.72 -0.76
N VAL A 78 17.08 -16.09 -0.60
CA VAL A 78 18.09 -15.93 -1.68
C VAL A 78 18.58 -17.29 -2.19
N LYS A 79 18.61 -18.32 -1.33
CA LYS A 79 19.02 -19.67 -1.71
C LYS A 79 18.04 -20.30 -2.71
N ASP A 80 16.74 -20.22 -2.45
CA ASP A 80 15.72 -20.80 -3.33
C ASP A 80 15.76 -20.15 -4.73
N ILE A 81 16.00 -18.84 -4.79
CA ILE A 81 16.18 -18.11 -6.05
C ILE A 81 17.38 -18.65 -6.82
N ARG A 82 18.54 -18.81 -6.15
CA ARG A 82 19.75 -19.35 -6.78
C ARG A 82 19.57 -20.78 -7.26
N ASP A 83 18.93 -21.62 -6.45
CA ASP A 83 18.66 -23.02 -6.79
C ASP A 83 17.78 -23.14 -8.05
N VAL A 84 16.78 -22.26 -8.21
CA VAL A 84 15.95 -22.21 -9.43
C VAL A 84 16.76 -21.68 -10.63
N ILE A 85 17.58 -20.65 -10.44
CA ILE A 85 18.46 -20.11 -11.50
C ILE A 85 19.46 -21.18 -11.96
N ASP A 86 20.04 -21.94 -11.05
CA ASP A 86 21.02 -22.97 -11.39
C ASP A 86 20.36 -24.17 -12.11
N LYS A 87 19.14 -24.56 -11.71
CA LYS A 87 18.31 -25.51 -12.47
C LYS A 87 17.99 -24.99 -13.88
N ALA A 88 17.68 -23.69 -14.00
CA ALA A 88 17.42 -23.05 -15.28
C ALA A 88 18.64 -23.09 -16.20
N LYS A 89 19.85 -22.83 -15.67
CA LYS A 89 21.11 -22.95 -16.42
C LYS A 89 21.37 -24.37 -16.92
N GLN A 90 21.13 -25.37 -16.09
CA GLN A 90 21.39 -26.78 -16.42
C GLN A 90 20.38 -27.36 -17.41
N SER A 91 19.16 -26.81 -17.41
CA SER A 91 18.09 -27.21 -18.33
C SER A 91 18.32 -26.72 -19.77
N GLY A 92 19.26 -25.80 -19.99
CA GLY A 92 19.71 -25.33 -21.30
C GLY A 92 20.69 -26.31 -21.98
N GLY A 93 20.21 -27.49 -22.36
CA GLY A 93 20.98 -28.42 -23.18
C GLY A 93 21.15 -27.91 -24.62
N LEU A 94 22.11 -28.50 -25.37
CA LEU A 94 22.42 -28.21 -26.79
C LEU A 94 21.21 -28.20 -27.77
N PHE A 95 20.02 -28.62 -27.32
CA PHE A 95 18.81 -28.80 -28.13
C PHE A 95 17.54 -28.10 -27.59
N THR A 96 17.60 -27.36 -26.47
CA THR A 96 16.42 -26.66 -25.92
C THR A 96 16.49 -25.15 -26.18
N THR A 97 15.68 -24.66 -27.12
CA THR A 97 15.70 -23.29 -27.67
C THR A 97 14.93 -22.24 -26.85
N LYS A 98 14.32 -22.58 -25.71
CA LYS A 98 13.45 -21.64 -24.98
C LYS A 98 13.82 -21.52 -23.50
N ASN A 99 14.11 -20.29 -23.08
CA ASN A 99 14.45 -19.97 -21.69
C ASN A 99 13.25 -20.24 -20.77
N PRO A 100 13.47 -20.84 -19.59
CA PRO A 100 12.40 -21.11 -18.63
C PRO A 100 11.79 -19.83 -18.07
N ILE A 101 10.52 -19.91 -17.66
CA ILE A 101 9.80 -18.82 -17.02
C ILE A 101 9.89 -18.98 -15.50
N LEU A 102 10.39 -17.95 -14.82
CA LEU A 102 10.32 -17.84 -13.37
C LEU A 102 9.21 -16.87 -12.99
N PHE A 103 8.17 -17.38 -12.36
CA PHE A 103 7.09 -16.58 -11.79
C PHE A 103 7.36 -16.28 -10.32
N ILE A 104 7.26 -15.00 -9.94
CA ILE A 104 7.43 -14.54 -8.56
C ILE A 104 6.17 -13.82 -8.12
N ASP A 105 5.43 -14.43 -7.19
CA ASP A 105 4.25 -13.80 -6.60
C ASP A 105 4.64 -12.85 -5.46
N GLU A 106 3.93 -11.74 -5.35
CA GLU A 106 4.18 -10.65 -4.39
C GLU A 106 5.63 -10.13 -4.41
N ILE A 107 6.19 -9.90 -5.60
CA ILE A 107 7.60 -9.53 -5.79
C ILE A 107 8.03 -8.29 -4.98
N HIS A 108 7.09 -7.41 -4.62
CA HIS A 108 7.33 -6.26 -3.75
C HIS A 108 7.78 -6.65 -2.32
N ARG A 109 7.56 -7.89 -1.89
CA ARG A 109 8.00 -8.39 -0.57
C ARG A 109 9.47 -8.80 -0.54
N PHE A 110 10.12 -8.95 -1.70
CA PHE A 110 11.54 -9.24 -1.74
C PHE A 110 12.37 -8.04 -1.31
N SER A 111 13.34 -8.31 -0.43
CA SER A 111 14.41 -7.36 -0.10
C SER A 111 15.21 -6.99 -1.36
N LYS A 112 15.88 -5.83 -1.33
CA LYS A 112 16.77 -5.39 -2.43
C LYS A 112 17.78 -6.46 -2.82
N SER A 113 18.38 -7.14 -1.83
CA SER A 113 19.34 -8.23 -2.06
C SER A 113 18.77 -9.44 -2.81
N GLN A 114 17.49 -9.78 -2.58
CA GLN A 114 16.80 -10.84 -3.31
C GLN A 114 16.52 -10.40 -4.75
N GLN A 115 16.12 -9.15 -4.96
CA GLN A 115 15.89 -8.61 -6.31
C GLN A 115 17.19 -8.52 -7.11
N ASP A 116 18.30 -8.09 -6.49
CA ASP A 116 19.62 -8.03 -7.12
C ASP A 116 20.08 -9.40 -7.61
N SER A 117 19.75 -10.47 -6.87
CA SER A 117 20.09 -11.85 -7.25
C SER A 117 19.44 -12.32 -8.56
N LEU A 118 18.37 -11.66 -9.00
CA LEU A 118 17.66 -11.96 -10.25
C LEU A 118 18.29 -11.26 -11.46
N LEU A 119 19.02 -10.14 -11.27
CA LEU A 119 19.48 -9.26 -12.34
C LEU A 119 20.33 -10.00 -13.37
N GLN A 120 21.35 -10.73 -12.90
CA GLN A 120 22.27 -11.45 -13.78
C GLN A 120 21.52 -12.50 -14.62
N ALA A 121 20.56 -13.21 -14.02
CA ALA A 121 19.81 -14.24 -14.69
C ALA A 121 18.87 -13.68 -15.77
N VAL A 122 18.26 -12.51 -15.52
CA VAL A 122 17.43 -11.80 -16.50
C VAL A 122 18.30 -11.23 -17.64
N GLU A 123 19.43 -10.60 -17.33
CA GLU A 123 20.33 -10.00 -18.34
C GLU A 123 20.94 -11.02 -19.29
N LYS A 124 21.37 -12.17 -18.75
CA LYS A 124 21.97 -13.25 -19.54
C LYS A 124 20.92 -14.09 -20.26
N GLY A 125 19.64 -13.81 -20.04
CA GLY A 125 18.53 -14.57 -20.60
C GLY A 125 18.45 -16.00 -20.07
N TRP A 126 18.99 -16.30 -18.89
CA TRP A 126 18.86 -17.63 -18.29
C TRP A 126 17.42 -17.91 -17.85
N ILE A 127 16.67 -16.85 -17.54
CA ILE A 127 15.25 -16.91 -17.20
C ILE A 127 14.49 -15.79 -17.90
N THR A 128 13.21 -16.03 -18.18
CA THR A 128 12.22 -14.98 -18.41
C THR A 128 11.48 -14.75 -17.10
N LEU A 129 11.59 -13.56 -16.53
CA LEU A 129 10.96 -13.23 -15.25
C LEU A 129 9.53 -12.75 -15.47
N ILE A 130 8.57 -13.32 -14.74
CA ILE A 130 7.21 -12.77 -14.60
C ILE A 130 6.97 -12.48 -13.11
N GLY A 131 7.01 -11.20 -12.72
CA GLY A 131 6.68 -10.79 -11.36
C GLY A 131 5.22 -10.37 -11.24
N ALA A 132 4.58 -10.66 -10.10
CA ALA A 132 3.25 -10.17 -9.77
C ALA A 132 3.30 -9.30 -8.51
N THR A 133 2.61 -8.16 -8.53
CA THR A 133 2.50 -7.25 -7.38
C THR A 133 1.17 -6.51 -7.37
N THR A 134 0.61 -6.30 -6.18
CA THR A 134 -0.50 -5.37 -5.94
C THR A 134 -0.01 -3.93 -5.75
N GLU A 135 1.21 -3.77 -5.23
CA GLU A 135 1.85 -2.47 -4.99
C GLU A 135 2.47 -1.89 -6.27
N ASN A 136 2.58 -0.57 -6.33
CA ASN A 136 3.18 0.12 -7.48
C ASN A 136 4.67 -0.26 -7.62
N PRO A 137 5.07 -0.88 -8.75
CA PRO A 137 6.41 -1.41 -8.93
C PRO A 137 7.49 -0.32 -8.95
N SER A 138 7.16 0.95 -9.21
CA SER A 138 8.17 2.02 -9.23
C SER A 138 8.74 2.35 -7.85
N PHE A 139 8.04 1.98 -6.76
CA PHE A 139 8.50 2.20 -5.39
C PHE A 139 9.18 0.96 -4.79
N GLU A 140 8.65 -0.23 -5.08
CA GLU A 140 9.04 -1.48 -4.41
C GLU A 140 10.03 -2.33 -5.21
N VAL A 141 10.11 -2.15 -6.53
CA VAL A 141 11.06 -2.88 -7.39
C VAL A 141 12.28 -2.00 -7.69
N ILE A 142 13.48 -2.58 -7.56
CA ILE A 142 14.72 -1.85 -7.82
C ILE A 142 14.78 -1.34 -9.27
N PRO A 143 15.28 -0.11 -9.52
CA PRO A 143 15.32 0.47 -10.86
C PRO A 143 16.03 -0.40 -11.91
N ALA A 144 17.05 -1.14 -11.50
CA ALA A 144 17.80 -2.04 -12.38
C ALA A 144 16.95 -3.22 -12.90
N LEU A 145 16.07 -3.78 -12.06
CA LEU A 145 15.19 -4.88 -12.47
C LEU A 145 14.02 -4.33 -13.29
N LEU A 146 13.48 -3.19 -12.86
CA LEU A 146 12.39 -2.49 -13.55
C LEU A 146 12.76 -2.11 -14.98
N SER A 147 13.99 -1.64 -15.23
CA SER A 147 14.44 -1.28 -16.59
C SER A 147 14.58 -2.48 -17.54
N ARG A 148 14.57 -3.71 -17.02
CA ARG A 148 14.66 -4.97 -17.78
C ARG A 148 13.32 -5.69 -17.89
N CYS A 149 12.25 -5.12 -17.32
CA CYS A 149 10.92 -5.70 -17.33
C CYS A 149 9.90 -4.74 -17.93
N GLN A 150 8.98 -5.26 -18.73
CA GLN A 150 7.81 -4.51 -19.18
C GLN A 150 6.71 -4.55 -18.10
N VAL A 151 6.13 -3.40 -17.76
CA VAL A 151 5.06 -3.32 -16.76
C VAL A 151 3.70 -3.39 -17.46
N TYR A 152 2.87 -4.36 -17.10
CA TYR A 152 1.51 -4.50 -17.59
C TYR A 152 0.50 -4.36 -16.45
N ILE A 153 -0.50 -3.50 -16.68
CA ILE A 153 -1.54 -3.21 -15.71
C ILE A 153 -2.70 -4.19 -15.92
N LEU A 154 -3.02 -5.00 -14.91
CA LEU A 154 -4.23 -5.79 -14.84
C LEU A 154 -5.32 -5.01 -14.11
N ASN A 155 -6.47 -4.86 -14.74
CA ASN A 155 -7.60 -4.15 -14.16
C ASN A 155 -8.40 -5.07 -13.22
N ALA A 156 -9.16 -4.48 -12.29
CA ALA A 156 -10.19 -5.23 -11.57
C ALA A 156 -11.23 -5.79 -12.56
N PHE A 157 -11.82 -6.94 -12.22
CA PHE A 157 -12.91 -7.49 -13.03
C PHE A 157 -14.13 -6.57 -12.99
N ASP A 158 -14.71 -6.31 -14.16
CA ASP A 158 -15.96 -5.57 -14.24
C ASP A 158 -17.19 -6.46 -13.97
N LYS A 159 -18.38 -5.86 -13.98
CA LYS A 159 -19.63 -6.61 -13.75
C LYS A 159 -19.83 -7.74 -14.76
N VAL A 160 -19.53 -7.49 -16.04
CA VAL A 160 -19.77 -8.45 -17.12
C VAL A 160 -18.79 -9.63 -17.00
N ASP A 161 -17.54 -9.35 -16.65
CA ASP A 161 -16.52 -10.36 -16.42
C ASP A 161 -16.89 -11.28 -15.26
N LEU A 162 -17.30 -10.71 -14.12
CA LEU A 162 -17.68 -11.48 -12.93
C LEU A 162 -18.93 -12.34 -13.18
N GLU A 163 -19.93 -11.81 -13.90
CA GLU A 163 -21.10 -12.59 -14.31
C GLU A 163 -20.72 -13.73 -15.27
N THR A 164 -19.74 -13.50 -16.15
CA THR A 164 -19.21 -14.54 -17.04
C THR A 164 -18.49 -15.64 -16.25
N LEU A 165 -17.73 -15.28 -15.21
CA LEU A 165 -17.10 -16.25 -14.31
C LEU A 165 -18.14 -17.10 -13.57
N LEU A 166 -19.24 -16.52 -13.09
CA LEU A 166 -20.31 -17.26 -12.44
C LEU A 166 -21.01 -18.23 -13.40
N LYS A 167 -21.31 -17.79 -14.63
CA LYS A 167 -21.91 -18.66 -15.66
C LYS A 167 -21.00 -19.86 -15.95
N ARG A 168 -19.71 -19.60 -16.17
CA ARG A 168 -18.71 -20.67 -16.36
C ARG A 168 -18.62 -21.60 -15.16
N ALA A 169 -18.75 -21.08 -13.94
CA ALA A 169 -18.76 -21.92 -12.76
C ALA A 169 -19.97 -22.85 -12.71
N ILE A 170 -21.14 -22.38 -13.13
CA ILE A 170 -22.36 -23.19 -13.18
C ILE A 170 -22.27 -24.23 -14.31
N GLU A 171 -21.73 -23.87 -15.46
CA GLU A 171 -21.74 -24.73 -16.65
C GLU A 171 -20.59 -25.76 -16.68
N ASN A 172 -19.39 -25.35 -16.25
CA ASN A 172 -18.16 -26.10 -16.52
C ASN A 172 -17.54 -26.77 -15.29
N ASP A 173 -17.99 -26.45 -14.07
CA ASP A 173 -17.52 -27.14 -12.88
C ASP A 173 -18.18 -28.52 -12.77
N GLU A 174 -17.38 -29.56 -12.52
CA GLU A 174 -17.83 -30.96 -12.46
C GLU A 174 -18.94 -31.22 -11.42
N PHE A 175 -19.01 -30.41 -10.35
CA PHE A 175 -19.98 -30.56 -9.27
C PHE A 175 -21.15 -29.60 -9.42
N LEU A 176 -20.89 -28.32 -9.70
CA LEU A 176 -21.93 -27.30 -9.79
C LEU A 176 -22.82 -27.51 -11.02
N SER A 177 -22.28 -28.04 -12.12
CA SER A 177 -23.05 -28.38 -13.33
C SER A 177 -24.12 -29.45 -13.11
N GLN A 178 -24.00 -30.23 -12.03
CA GLN A 178 -25.01 -31.23 -11.64
C GLN A 178 -26.19 -30.61 -10.88
N LYS A 179 -26.03 -29.39 -10.35
CA LYS A 179 -27.07 -28.68 -9.58
C LYS A 179 -27.88 -27.77 -10.49
N LYS A 180 -29.17 -27.59 -10.18
CA LYS A 180 -30.04 -26.62 -10.87
C LYS A 180 -29.92 -25.25 -10.21
N ILE A 181 -28.85 -24.53 -10.55
CA ILE A 181 -28.56 -23.20 -10.00
C ILE A 181 -29.18 -22.12 -10.90
N THR A 182 -29.96 -21.21 -10.31
CA THR A 182 -30.52 -20.04 -10.98
C THR A 182 -30.06 -18.76 -10.27
N LEU A 183 -29.31 -17.92 -10.97
CA LEU A 183 -28.94 -16.58 -10.53
C LEU A 183 -30.08 -15.62 -10.88
N LYS A 184 -30.91 -15.23 -9.90
CA LYS A 184 -31.92 -14.19 -10.12
C LYS A 184 -31.33 -12.79 -9.99
N GLU A 185 -30.46 -12.62 -9.00
CA GLU A 185 -29.77 -11.38 -8.71
C GLU A 185 -28.31 -11.67 -8.38
N THR A 186 -27.43 -10.76 -8.79
CA THR A 186 -25.98 -10.91 -8.67
C THR A 186 -25.34 -9.76 -7.91
N ASN A 187 -26.06 -8.66 -7.63
CA ASN A 187 -25.42 -7.43 -7.16
C ASN A 187 -24.74 -7.61 -5.80
N ALA A 188 -25.32 -8.40 -4.89
CA ALA A 188 -24.73 -8.70 -3.60
C ALA A 188 -23.43 -9.51 -3.73
N LEU A 189 -23.41 -10.58 -4.55
CA LEU A 189 -22.21 -11.38 -4.82
C LEU A 189 -21.09 -10.54 -5.43
N LEU A 190 -21.44 -9.74 -6.45
CA LEU A 190 -20.50 -8.86 -7.12
C LEU A 190 -19.92 -7.82 -6.17
N ARG A 191 -20.77 -7.18 -5.34
CA ARG A 191 -20.35 -6.22 -4.33
C ARG A 191 -19.40 -6.82 -3.30
N ILE A 192 -19.68 -8.05 -2.83
CA ILE A 192 -18.82 -8.76 -1.87
C ILE A 192 -17.46 -9.10 -2.50
N SER A 193 -17.45 -9.49 -3.78
CA SER A 193 -16.22 -9.81 -4.50
C SER A 193 -15.30 -8.60 -4.69
N GLY A 194 -15.86 -7.40 -4.86
CA GLY A 194 -15.07 -6.18 -5.05
C GLY A 194 -14.16 -6.19 -6.28
N GLY A 195 -14.52 -6.95 -7.32
CA GLY A 195 -13.68 -7.10 -8.52
C GLY A 195 -12.62 -8.22 -8.43
N ASP A 196 -12.62 -9.04 -7.37
CA ASP A 196 -11.76 -10.22 -7.21
C ASP A 196 -12.51 -11.50 -7.63
N GLY A 197 -12.04 -12.14 -8.70
CA GLY A 197 -12.63 -13.37 -9.22
C GLY A 197 -12.44 -14.59 -8.31
N ARG A 198 -11.31 -14.69 -7.59
CA ARG A 198 -11.07 -15.77 -6.63
C ARG A 198 -12.04 -15.65 -5.45
N LYS A 199 -12.19 -14.44 -4.91
CA LYS A 199 -13.13 -14.15 -3.83
C LYS A 199 -14.57 -14.41 -4.25
N LEU A 200 -14.96 -14.00 -5.46
CA LEU A 200 -16.28 -14.28 -6.02
C LEU A 200 -16.57 -15.79 -6.02
N LEU A 201 -15.67 -16.59 -6.61
CA LEU A 201 -15.85 -18.04 -6.73
C LEU A 201 -15.88 -18.73 -5.36
N ASN A 202 -15.06 -18.30 -4.41
CA ASN A 202 -15.07 -18.86 -3.05
C ASN A 202 -16.39 -18.56 -2.32
N VAL A 203 -16.90 -17.33 -2.41
CA VAL A 203 -18.20 -16.95 -1.81
C VAL A 203 -19.34 -17.69 -2.49
N PHE A 204 -19.28 -17.82 -3.82
CA PHE A 204 -20.27 -18.56 -4.59
C PHE A 204 -20.29 -20.05 -4.22
N GLU A 205 -19.13 -20.70 -4.10
CA GLU A 205 -19.00 -22.09 -3.65
C GLU A 205 -19.58 -22.28 -2.24
N LEU A 206 -19.23 -21.39 -1.29
CA LEU A 206 -19.76 -21.42 0.06
C LEU A 206 -21.29 -21.28 0.08
N LEU A 207 -21.81 -20.34 -0.71
CA LEU A 207 -23.24 -20.09 -0.82
C LEU A 207 -23.96 -21.33 -1.36
N VAL A 208 -23.50 -21.89 -2.47
CA VAL A 208 -24.10 -23.08 -3.07
C VAL A 208 -24.05 -24.29 -2.14
N ASN A 209 -22.96 -24.47 -1.39
CA ASN A 209 -22.83 -25.56 -0.41
C ASN A 209 -23.69 -25.37 0.84
N SER A 210 -24.15 -24.14 1.13
CA SER A 210 -25.06 -23.87 2.24
C SER A 210 -26.51 -24.27 1.93
N PHE A 211 -26.86 -24.48 0.66
CA PHE A 211 -28.17 -25.01 0.28
C PHE A 211 -28.17 -26.53 0.39
N GLY A 212 -29.13 -27.07 1.14
CA GLY A 212 -29.34 -28.52 1.30
C GLY A 212 -30.14 -29.19 0.17
N GLU A 213 -30.46 -28.45 -0.90
CA GLU A 213 -31.29 -28.92 -2.02
C GLU A 213 -30.53 -28.79 -3.36
N ASP A 214 -30.89 -29.62 -4.33
CA ASP A 214 -30.30 -29.60 -5.68
C ASP A 214 -30.79 -28.44 -6.55
N LYS A 215 -31.93 -27.82 -6.19
CA LYS A 215 -32.47 -26.64 -6.86
C LYS A 215 -32.15 -25.40 -6.02
N ILE A 216 -31.27 -24.56 -6.55
CA ILE A 216 -30.72 -23.42 -5.82
C ILE A 216 -31.10 -22.14 -6.55
N VAL A 217 -31.78 -21.23 -5.85
CA VAL A 217 -32.10 -19.90 -6.37
C VAL A 217 -31.34 -18.88 -5.54
N ILE A 218 -30.49 -18.10 -6.21
CA ILE A 218 -29.64 -17.10 -5.58
C ILE A 218 -30.25 -15.72 -5.83
N THR A 219 -30.59 -15.03 -4.74
CA THR A 219 -31.06 -13.63 -4.69
C THR A 219 -30.12 -12.81 -3.83
N ASP A 220 -30.21 -11.48 -3.92
CA ASP A 220 -29.32 -10.60 -3.16
C ASP A 220 -29.55 -10.75 -1.63
N GLU A 221 -30.78 -10.97 -1.18
CA GLU A 221 -31.10 -11.20 0.25
C GLU A 221 -30.48 -12.51 0.76
N ALA A 222 -30.60 -13.59 -0.02
CA ALA A 222 -30.07 -14.90 0.34
C ALA A 222 -28.54 -14.88 0.48
N VAL A 223 -27.88 -14.03 -0.30
CA VAL A 223 -26.43 -13.81 -0.22
C VAL A 223 -26.08 -13.06 1.07
N VAL A 224 -26.76 -11.96 1.38
CA VAL A 224 -26.47 -11.17 2.58
C VAL A 224 -26.69 -11.99 3.86
N GLU A 225 -27.82 -12.69 3.98
CA GLU A 225 -28.17 -13.49 5.15
C GLU A 225 -27.15 -14.61 5.42
N ARG A 226 -26.74 -15.33 4.39
CA ARG A 226 -25.85 -16.50 4.53
C ARG A 226 -24.37 -16.15 4.57
N VAL A 227 -23.97 -15.06 3.90
CA VAL A 227 -22.58 -14.60 3.96
C VAL A 227 -22.31 -13.96 5.32
N GLN A 228 -23.20 -13.12 5.87
CA GLN A 228 -22.99 -12.46 7.19
C GLN A 228 -22.79 -13.47 8.33
N ASN A 229 -23.56 -14.57 8.35
CA ASN A 229 -23.39 -15.62 9.36
C ASN A 229 -22.04 -16.36 9.28
N ASN A 230 -21.35 -16.32 8.13
CA ASN A 230 -20.05 -16.96 7.91
C ASN A 230 -18.86 -15.97 7.82
N THR A 231 -19.10 -14.66 7.63
CA THR A 231 -18.05 -13.64 7.40
C THR A 231 -17.51 -12.95 8.64
N ALA A 232 -17.82 -13.42 9.84
CA ALA A 232 -17.13 -12.99 11.07
C ALA A 232 -15.60 -13.30 11.09
N ARG A 233 -14.98 -13.63 9.94
CA ARG A 233 -13.59 -14.07 9.76
C ARG A 233 -12.82 -13.52 8.53
N TYR A 234 -13.24 -12.44 7.85
CA TYR A 234 -12.57 -11.96 6.60
C TYR A 234 -12.52 -10.41 6.55
N ASP A 235 -11.56 -9.64 6.00
CA ASP A 235 -10.17 -9.73 5.46
C ASP A 235 -9.63 -8.28 5.47
N LYS A 236 -8.37 -8.09 5.86
CA LYS A 236 -7.72 -6.80 6.19
C LYS A 236 -6.74 -6.28 5.11
N THR A 237 -6.83 -6.73 3.86
CA THR A 237 -5.68 -6.57 2.91
C THR A 237 -5.96 -6.00 1.50
N GLY A 238 -7.06 -5.28 1.27
CA GLY A 238 -7.41 -4.75 -0.08
C GLY A 238 -7.01 -3.29 -0.38
N GLU A 239 -6.86 -2.94 -1.66
CA GLU A 239 -6.71 -1.56 -2.19
C GLU A 239 -7.78 -0.59 -1.66
N GLN A 240 -9.03 -1.07 -1.50
CA GLN A 240 -10.13 -0.29 -0.91
C GLN A 240 -9.87 0.15 0.53
N HIS A 241 -9.08 -0.60 1.32
CA HIS A 241 -8.69 -0.17 2.66
C HIS A 241 -7.88 1.13 2.57
N TYR A 242 -6.86 1.17 1.71
CA TYR A 242 -6.06 2.38 1.52
C TYR A 242 -6.88 3.56 1.01
N ASP A 243 -7.80 3.34 0.07
CA ASP A 243 -8.66 4.40 -0.45
C ASP A 243 -9.60 4.97 0.62
N ILE A 244 -10.24 4.11 1.42
CA ILE A 244 -11.14 4.55 2.50
C ILE A 244 -10.38 5.35 3.56
N ILE A 245 -9.19 4.90 3.94
CA ILE A 245 -8.38 5.60 4.95
C ILE A 245 -7.79 6.89 4.38
N SER A 246 -7.43 6.90 3.11
CA SER A 246 -7.01 8.11 2.41
C SER A 246 -8.15 9.13 2.34
N ALA A 247 -9.36 8.69 2.00
CA ALA A 247 -10.56 9.52 1.97
C ALA A 247 -10.90 10.05 3.38
N PHE A 248 -10.80 9.21 4.41
CA PHE A 248 -10.99 9.61 5.81
C PHE A 248 -10.06 10.77 6.22
N ILE A 249 -8.75 10.62 6.00
CA ILE A 249 -7.78 11.66 6.35
C ILE A 249 -7.93 12.90 5.45
N LYS A 250 -8.23 12.73 4.16
CA LYS A 250 -8.51 13.86 3.27
C LYS A 250 -9.77 14.63 3.67
N SER A 251 -10.81 13.97 4.18
CA SER A 251 -11.99 14.66 4.72
C SER A 251 -11.65 15.47 5.97
N ILE A 252 -10.84 14.92 6.89
CA ILE A 252 -10.35 15.66 8.05
C ILE A 252 -9.52 16.88 7.61
N ARG A 253 -8.54 16.68 6.72
CA ARG A 253 -7.69 17.75 6.14
C ARG A 253 -8.53 18.82 5.42
N GLY A 254 -9.53 18.39 4.66
CA GLY A 254 -10.49 19.24 3.96
C GLY A 254 -11.51 19.92 4.87
N SER A 255 -11.43 19.68 6.18
CA SER A 255 -12.35 20.23 7.19
C SER A 255 -13.82 19.87 6.97
N ASP A 256 -14.08 18.66 6.44
CA ASP A 256 -15.41 18.10 6.29
C ASP A 256 -15.67 17.01 7.37
N PRO A 257 -16.34 17.36 8.49
CA PRO A 257 -16.65 16.40 9.53
C PRO A 257 -17.64 15.32 9.07
N ASN A 258 -18.49 15.60 8.07
CA ASN A 258 -19.47 14.63 7.57
C ASN A 258 -18.76 13.52 6.79
N GLY A 259 -17.89 13.89 5.85
CA GLY A 259 -17.03 12.95 5.14
C GLY A 259 -16.16 12.15 6.10
N ALA A 260 -15.56 12.79 7.12
CA ALA A 260 -14.73 12.12 8.10
C ALA A 260 -15.52 11.03 8.86
N VAL A 261 -16.72 11.34 9.36
CA VAL A 261 -17.55 10.37 10.09
C VAL A 261 -18.08 9.26 9.16
N TYR A 262 -18.42 9.57 7.91
CA TYR A 262 -18.86 8.55 6.94
C TYR A 262 -17.76 7.53 6.63
N TRP A 263 -16.55 8.00 6.32
CA TRP A 263 -15.42 7.09 6.05
C TRP A 263 -14.98 6.34 7.30
N LEU A 264 -15.11 6.95 8.49
CA LEU A 264 -14.93 6.25 9.77
C LEU A 264 -15.93 5.10 9.93
N ALA A 265 -17.22 5.35 9.70
CA ALA A 265 -18.24 4.32 9.79
C ALA A 265 -17.96 3.18 8.81
N ARG A 266 -17.55 3.49 7.58
CA ARG A 266 -17.14 2.49 6.58
C ARG A 266 -15.97 1.60 7.05
N MET A 267 -14.99 2.17 7.76
CA MET A 267 -13.89 1.39 8.35
C MET A 267 -14.39 0.50 9.50
N ILE A 268 -15.27 1.01 10.36
CA ILE A 268 -15.78 0.28 11.52
C ILE A 268 -16.63 -0.90 11.08
N GLU A 269 -17.59 -0.68 10.17
CA GLU A 269 -18.40 -1.76 9.58
C GLU A 269 -17.56 -2.72 8.73
N GLY A 270 -16.43 -2.24 8.19
CA GLY A 270 -15.43 -3.04 7.48
C GLY A 270 -14.54 -3.90 8.40
N GLY A 271 -14.71 -3.84 9.73
CA GLY A 271 -13.91 -4.63 10.68
C GLY A 271 -12.49 -4.11 10.88
N GLU A 272 -12.24 -2.83 10.61
CA GLU A 272 -10.93 -2.21 10.79
C GLU A 272 -10.48 -2.21 12.25
N ASP A 273 -9.17 -2.32 12.48
CA ASP A 273 -8.62 -2.22 13.83
C ASP A 273 -8.79 -0.77 14.35
N VAL A 274 -9.48 -0.61 15.47
CA VAL A 274 -9.66 0.71 16.14
C VAL A 274 -8.34 1.38 16.48
N LYS A 275 -7.31 0.59 16.81
CA LYS A 275 -5.97 1.13 17.08
C LYS A 275 -5.34 1.65 15.80
N PHE A 276 -5.61 1.03 14.65
CA PHE A 276 -5.16 1.53 13.37
C PHE A 276 -5.80 2.88 13.03
N ILE A 277 -7.12 3.00 13.17
CA ILE A 277 -7.83 4.27 12.93
C ILE A 277 -7.30 5.37 13.86
N ALA A 278 -7.14 5.07 15.15
CA ALA A 278 -6.64 6.03 16.12
C ALA A 278 -5.19 6.47 15.84
N ARG A 279 -4.32 5.58 15.33
CA ARG A 279 -2.97 5.99 14.86
C ARG A 279 -3.04 7.01 13.73
N ARG A 280 -3.97 6.83 12.79
CA ARG A 280 -4.14 7.77 11.66
C ARG A 280 -4.65 9.14 12.13
N LEU A 281 -5.55 9.17 13.12
CA LEU A 281 -5.98 10.41 13.78
C LEU A 281 -4.82 11.12 14.51
N LEU A 282 -3.98 10.35 15.21
CA LEU A 282 -2.81 10.89 15.91
C LEU A 282 -1.81 11.55 14.95
N ILE A 283 -1.53 10.91 13.81
CA ILE A 283 -0.67 11.47 12.75
C ILE A 283 -1.30 12.75 12.19
N SER A 284 -2.58 12.72 11.82
CA SER A 284 -3.29 13.88 11.26
C SER A 284 -3.31 15.08 12.21
N ALA A 285 -3.41 14.85 13.52
CA ALA A 285 -3.33 15.91 14.52
C ALA A 285 -2.00 16.69 14.47
N SER A 286 -0.88 16.02 14.17
CA SER A 286 0.43 16.68 14.01
C SER A 286 0.71 17.17 12.59
N GLU A 287 0.27 16.41 11.57
CA GLU A 287 0.54 16.70 10.16
C GLU A 287 -0.35 17.80 9.58
N ASP A 288 -1.65 17.75 9.87
CA ASP A 288 -2.66 18.59 9.21
C ASP A 288 -3.10 19.78 10.07
N ILE A 289 -2.88 19.73 11.39
CA ILE A 289 -3.31 20.75 12.37
C ILE A 289 -2.11 21.37 13.09
N GLY A 290 -1.22 20.55 13.62
CA GLY A 290 0.03 20.97 14.22
C GLY A 290 -0.16 22.07 15.28
N ASN A 291 0.61 23.15 15.14
CA ASN A 291 0.61 24.25 16.09
C ASN A 291 -0.57 25.21 15.96
N ALA A 292 -1.42 25.07 14.93
CA ALA A 292 -2.65 25.84 14.82
C ALA A 292 -3.65 25.49 15.94
N ASN A 293 -3.65 24.22 16.37
CA ASN A 293 -4.38 23.76 17.55
C ASN A 293 -3.64 22.59 18.25
N PRO A 294 -2.70 22.87 19.17
CA PRO A 294 -1.91 21.84 19.85
C PRO A 294 -2.75 20.84 20.67
N THR A 295 -3.96 21.24 21.10
CA THR A 295 -4.90 20.36 21.82
C THR A 295 -5.36 19.19 20.96
N ALA A 296 -5.31 19.30 19.62
CA ALA A 296 -5.62 18.21 18.71
C ALA A 296 -4.76 16.97 18.97
N LEU A 297 -3.47 17.14 19.21
CA LEU A 297 -2.55 16.03 19.52
C LEU A 297 -2.91 15.38 20.86
N VAL A 298 -3.28 16.18 21.86
CA VAL A 298 -3.71 15.69 23.19
C VAL A 298 -4.97 14.85 23.07
N ILE A 299 -5.98 15.35 22.35
CA ILE A 299 -7.25 14.62 22.14
C ILE A 299 -7.01 13.33 21.34
N ALA A 300 -6.21 13.38 20.28
CA ALA A 300 -5.90 12.19 19.49
C ALA A 300 -5.11 11.15 20.29
N ASN A 301 -4.16 11.57 21.15
CA ASN A 301 -3.44 10.67 22.04
C ASN A 301 -4.36 10.03 23.08
N ASN A 302 -5.22 10.80 23.73
CA ASN A 302 -6.21 10.28 24.67
C ASN A 302 -7.20 9.34 23.98
N THR A 303 -7.59 9.64 22.74
CA THR A 303 -8.41 8.75 21.90
C THR A 303 -7.70 7.43 21.67
N PHE A 304 -6.42 7.44 21.28
CA PHE A 304 -5.63 6.23 21.07
C PHE A 304 -5.54 5.35 22.33
N GLN A 305 -5.32 5.98 23.49
CA GLN A 305 -5.32 5.28 24.78
C GLN A 305 -6.70 4.70 25.12
N ALA A 306 -7.76 5.49 24.98
CA ALA A 306 -9.12 5.08 25.33
C ALA A 306 -9.61 3.91 24.45
N VAL A 307 -9.39 3.96 23.14
CA VAL A 307 -9.80 2.85 22.25
C VAL A 307 -9.01 1.57 22.51
N SER A 308 -7.78 1.70 22.99
CA SER A 308 -6.95 0.55 23.37
C SER A 308 -7.47 -0.18 24.60
N THR A 309 -8.19 0.53 25.48
CA THR A 309 -8.78 -0.01 26.71
C THR A 309 -10.21 -0.52 26.51
N ILE A 310 -11.02 0.19 25.71
CA ILE A 310 -12.46 -0.06 25.60
C ILE A 310 -12.79 -1.14 24.55
N GLY A 311 -12.13 -1.13 23.39
CA GLY A 311 -12.43 -2.06 22.31
C GLY A 311 -13.75 -1.77 21.58
N HIS A 312 -14.18 -2.70 20.72
CA HIS A 312 -15.40 -2.59 19.92
C HIS A 312 -16.63 -3.15 20.66
N PRO A 313 -17.84 -2.59 20.46
CA PRO A 313 -18.17 -1.52 19.51
C PRO A 313 -18.06 -0.08 20.05
N GLU A 314 -17.91 0.14 21.37
CA GLU A 314 -17.99 1.46 22.01
C GLU A 314 -16.92 2.45 21.53
N SER A 315 -15.74 1.96 21.13
CA SER A 315 -14.66 2.78 20.57
C SER A 315 -15.09 3.65 19.38
N ARG A 316 -16.15 3.27 18.65
CA ARG A 316 -16.70 4.07 17.55
C ARG A 316 -17.06 5.50 17.96
N ILE A 317 -17.55 5.69 19.19
CA ILE A 317 -18.00 6.99 19.70
C ILE A 317 -16.79 7.90 19.92
N ILE A 318 -15.75 7.36 20.55
CA ILE A 318 -14.51 8.08 20.89
C ILE A 318 -13.76 8.46 19.61
N LEU A 319 -13.67 7.52 18.65
CA LEU A 319 -13.11 7.79 17.33
C LEU A 319 -13.89 8.89 16.60
N SER A 320 -15.21 8.84 16.63
CA SER A 320 -16.06 9.85 15.98
C SER A 320 -15.87 11.23 16.60
N GLN A 321 -15.79 11.32 17.93
CA GLN A 321 -15.55 12.58 18.64
C GLN A 321 -14.19 13.19 18.25
N CYS A 322 -13.15 12.36 18.18
CA CYS A 322 -11.83 12.83 17.77
C CYS A 322 -11.83 13.27 16.29
N ALA A 323 -12.40 12.46 15.39
CA ALA A 323 -12.44 12.76 13.97
C ALA A 323 -13.14 14.09 13.68
N THR A 324 -14.30 14.36 14.30
CA THR A 324 -15.01 15.63 14.13
C THR A 324 -14.24 16.81 14.74
N TYR A 325 -13.60 16.62 15.89
CA TYR A 325 -12.73 17.65 16.48
C TYR A 325 -11.56 18.03 15.57
N LEU A 326 -10.88 17.04 14.98
CA LEU A 326 -9.79 17.29 14.04
C LEU A 326 -10.29 17.96 12.75
N ALA A 327 -11.43 17.51 12.21
CA ALA A 327 -12.04 18.09 11.03
C ALA A 327 -12.39 19.58 11.25
N CYS A 328 -12.92 19.93 12.43
CA CYS A 328 -13.27 21.31 12.79
C CYS A 328 -12.09 22.16 13.30
N SER A 329 -10.89 21.60 13.45
CA SER A 329 -9.71 22.35 13.91
C SER A 329 -9.09 23.21 12.79
N PRO A 330 -8.48 24.36 13.12
CA PRO A 330 -7.71 25.13 12.15
C PRO A 330 -6.56 24.28 11.60
N LYS A 331 -6.30 24.38 10.29
CA LYS A 331 -5.32 23.55 9.60
C LYS A 331 -3.97 24.25 9.50
N SER A 332 -2.91 23.48 9.71
CA SER A 332 -1.54 23.91 9.47
C SER A 332 -0.62 22.70 9.36
N ASN A 333 0.10 22.63 8.25
CA ASN A 333 1.17 21.68 8.04
C ASN A 333 2.55 22.30 8.26
N ALA A 334 2.63 23.48 8.89
CA ALA A 334 3.87 24.24 9.05
C ALA A 334 4.99 23.43 9.74
N ALA A 335 4.67 22.74 10.84
CA ALA A 335 5.61 21.90 11.56
C ALA A 335 6.03 20.66 10.73
N TYR A 336 5.09 20.06 9.98
CA TYR A 336 5.35 18.93 9.09
C TYR A 336 6.29 19.32 7.93
N MET A 337 6.02 20.46 7.28
CA MET A 337 6.89 20.99 6.23
C MET A 337 8.27 21.36 6.77
N ALA A 338 8.36 21.90 7.99
CA ALA A 338 9.63 22.30 8.58
C ALA A 338 10.60 21.12 8.75
N ILE A 339 10.13 19.99 9.29
CA ILE A 339 10.98 18.79 9.42
C ILE A 339 11.31 18.18 8.07
N GLY A 340 10.37 18.17 7.12
CA GLY A 340 10.61 17.69 5.76
C GLY A 340 11.70 18.50 5.03
N ASN A 341 11.60 19.83 5.08
CA ASN A 341 12.59 20.73 4.51
C ASN A 341 13.95 20.59 5.19
N ALA A 342 13.99 20.46 6.52
CA ALA A 342 15.23 20.25 7.27
C ALA A 342 15.92 18.93 6.88
N GLN A 343 15.16 17.83 6.77
CA GLN A 343 15.68 16.53 6.34
C GLN A 343 16.18 16.56 4.88
N GLN A 344 15.50 17.30 4.00
CA GLN A 344 15.95 17.50 2.63
C GLN A 344 17.26 18.29 2.60
N LEU A 345 17.37 19.35 3.40
CA LEU A 345 18.59 20.16 3.49
C LEU A 345 19.78 19.33 3.98
N VAL A 346 19.62 18.53 5.04
CA VAL A 346 20.66 17.62 5.53
C VAL A 346 21.12 16.63 4.45
N LYS A 347 20.19 16.10 3.64
CA LYS A 347 20.56 15.22 2.50
C LYS A 347 21.37 15.94 1.43
N GLN A 348 21.21 17.25 1.28
CA GLN A 348 21.93 18.06 0.28
C GLN A 348 23.29 18.54 0.79
N THR A 349 23.37 18.94 2.06
CA THR A 349 24.58 19.55 2.64
C THR A 349 25.50 18.53 3.31
N GLY A 350 25.01 17.33 3.60
CA GLY A 350 25.76 16.31 4.32
C GLY A 350 25.85 16.61 5.82
N ASP A 351 26.95 16.18 6.43
CA ASP A 351 27.17 16.28 7.88
C ASP A 351 27.86 17.59 8.26
N LEU A 352 27.13 18.71 8.13
CA LEU A 352 27.62 20.02 8.56
C LEU A 352 27.87 20.01 10.08
N GLY A 353 29.06 20.46 10.49
CA GLY A 353 29.46 20.45 11.89
C GLY A 353 28.63 21.40 12.76
N VAL A 354 28.38 21.00 14.01
CA VAL A 354 27.75 21.86 15.02
C VAL A 354 28.64 23.09 15.28
N PRO A 355 28.07 24.33 15.30
CA PRO A 355 28.81 25.54 15.67
C PRO A 355 29.54 25.39 17.01
N THR A 356 30.76 25.92 17.10
CA THR A 356 31.66 25.74 18.27
C THR A 356 31.03 26.19 19.58
N GLU A 357 30.27 27.29 19.55
CA GLU A 357 29.57 27.88 20.69
C GLU A 357 28.43 26.99 21.20
N LEU A 358 27.91 26.06 20.38
CA LEU A 358 26.83 25.15 20.76
C LEU A 358 27.35 23.76 21.18
N ARG A 359 28.66 23.49 21.00
CA ARG A 359 29.26 22.21 21.36
C ARG A 359 29.32 22.05 22.88
N ASN A 360 29.12 20.83 23.35
CA ASN A 360 29.39 20.50 24.73
C ASN A 360 30.91 20.31 24.94
N ALA A 361 31.43 20.76 26.08
CA ALA A 361 32.84 20.63 26.46
C ALA A 361 33.01 19.86 27.78
N PRO A 362 32.69 18.55 27.82
CA PRO A 362 32.77 17.75 29.03
C PRO A 362 34.22 17.45 29.46
N THR A 363 35.19 17.48 28.55
CA THR A 363 36.60 17.17 28.84
C THR A 363 37.45 18.43 28.94
N LYS A 364 38.60 18.37 29.64
CA LYS A 364 39.55 19.50 29.73
C LYS A 364 40.08 19.90 28.34
N LEU A 365 40.43 18.92 27.51
CA LEU A 365 40.90 19.16 26.14
C LEU A 365 39.84 19.90 25.30
N MET A 366 38.56 19.56 25.43
CA MET A 366 37.48 20.25 24.68
C MET A 366 37.31 21.71 25.12
N LYS A 367 37.50 22.00 26.41
CA LYS A 367 37.50 23.38 26.91
C LYS A 367 38.72 24.17 26.42
N GLU A 368 39.89 23.54 26.39
CA GLU A 368 41.12 24.13 25.83
C GLU A 368 40.99 24.41 24.31
N LEU A 369 40.21 23.59 23.60
CA LEU A 369 39.85 23.79 22.19
C LEU A 369 38.70 24.78 21.97
N GLY A 370 38.21 25.42 23.03
CA GLY A 370 37.18 26.46 22.98
C GLY A 370 35.76 25.98 22.68
N TYR A 371 35.43 24.71 22.97
CA TYR A 371 34.07 24.21 22.76
C TYR A 371 33.13 24.81 23.81
N GLY A 372 32.00 25.33 23.35
CA GLY A 372 31.02 26.00 24.22
C GLY A 372 31.48 27.36 24.74
N ASP A 373 32.70 27.80 24.41
CA ASP A 373 33.15 29.16 24.68
C ASP A 373 32.25 30.14 23.94
N ASN A 374 31.90 31.25 24.61
CA ASN A 374 30.99 32.28 24.10
C ASN A 374 29.53 31.84 23.89
N TYR A 375 29.13 30.65 24.36
CA TYR A 375 27.72 30.28 24.40
C TYR A 375 26.90 31.31 25.19
N LYS A 376 25.91 31.93 24.54
CA LYS A 376 25.03 32.87 25.21
C LYS A 376 23.86 32.13 25.86
N TYR A 377 23.93 31.92 27.17
CA TYR A 377 22.84 31.31 27.92
C TYR A 377 21.63 32.25 27.99
N ALA A 378 20.58 31.95 27.23
CA ALA A 378 19.48 32.86 26.96
C ALA A 378 18.80 33.46 28.22
N HIS A 379 18.69 32.69 29.31
CA HIS A 379 18.08 33.15 30.57
C HIS A 379 18.85 34.29 31.27
N ASN A 380 20.13 34.49 30.94
CA ASN A 380 20.92 35.60 31.46
C ASN A 380 20.68 36.92 30.71
N TYR A 381 19.95 36.89 29.60
CA TYR A 381 19.69 38.05 28.75
C TYR A 381 18.24 38.52 28.91
N LYS A 382 18.03 39.80 28.59
CA LYS A 382 16.69 40.42 28.64
C LYS A 382 15.69 39.61 27.81
N ASN A 383 14.49 39.42 28.35
CA ASN A 383 13.41 38.62 27.74
C ASN A 383 13.74 37.13 27.53
N ASN A 384 14.74 36.59 28.24
CA ASN A 384 15.24 35.22 28.09
C ASN A 384 15.65 34.92 26.64
N PHE A 385 16.32 35.87 25.98
CA PHE A 385 16.72 35.75 24.58
C PHE A 385 18.10 36.36 24.34
N ALA A 386 18.99 35.61 23.69
CA ALA A 386 20.28 36.07 23.25
C ALA A 386 20.45 35.85 21.74
N GLU A 387 20.86 36.90 21.03
CA GLU A 387 21.16 36.82 19.61
C GLU A 387 22.49 36.07 19.40
N GLN A 388 22.39 34.86 18.85
CA GLN A 388 23.52 34.01 18.45
C GLN A 388 23.10 33.12 17.29
N GLU A 389 24.08 32.57 16.56
CA GLU A 389 23.82 31.62 15.49
C GLU A 389 23.60 30.22 16.05
N PHE A 390 22.55 29.55 15.56
CA PHE A 390 22.20 28.18 15.95
C PHE A 390 22.38 27.19 14.80
N LEU A 391 22.50 27.68 13.57
CA LEU A 391 22.75 26.89 12.37
C LEU A 391 24.25 26.89 12.01
N PRO A 392 24.76 25.86 11.30
CA PRO A 392 26.06 25.93 10.65
C PRO A 392 26.15 27.14 9.72
N LYS A 393 27.35 27.70 9.58
CA LYS A 393 27.62 28.91 8.80
C LYS A 393 27.16 28.79 7.34
N GLU A 394 27.27 27.60 6.77
CA GLU A 394 26.91 27.30 5.38
C GLU A 394 25.41 27.43 5.11
N ILE A 395 24.57 27.31 6.15
CA ILE A 395 23.11 27.41 6.07
C ILE A 395 22.55 28.47 7.01
N GLU A 396 23.38 29.45 7.39
CA GLU A 396 22.94 30.58 8.19
C GLU A 396 21.74 31.29 7.54
N ASN A 397 20.85 31.85 8.36
CA ASN A 397 19.64 32.56 7.92
C ASN A 397 18.61 31.70 7.14
N THR A 398 18.82 30.39 7.01
CA THR A 398 17.84 29.50 6.36
C THR A 398 16.59 29.36 7.24
N LYS A 399 15.44 29.82 6.73
CA LYS A 399 14.14 29.64 7.38
C LYS A 399 13.58 28.26 7.09
N LEU A 400 13.59 27.39 8.10
CA LEU A 400 13.03 26.04 8.01
C LEU A 400 11.58 25.96 8.50
N TYR A 401 11.22 26.74 9.52
CA TYR A 401 9.85 26.82 10.05
C TYR A 401 9.20 28.15 9.69
N GLU A 402 8.04 28.07 9.04
CA GLU A 402 7.19 29.18 8.64
C GLU A 402 5.80 28.96 9.25
N PRO A 403 5.40 29.72 10.30
CA PRO A 403 4.10 29.54 10.94
C PRO A 403 2.94 29.67 9.94
N GLY A 404 1.87 28.88 10.07
CA GLY A 404 0.70 29.00 9.20
C GLY A 404 -0.04 30.34 9.38
N ASN A 405 -0.87 30.70 8.38
CA ASN A 405 -1.73 31.89 8.47
C ASN A 405 -3.03 31.58 9.22
N ASN A 406 -2.93 31.45 10.54
CA ASN A 406 -4.08 31.27 11.43
C ASN A 406 -3.87 32.04 12.75
N ALA A 407 -4.94 32.28 13.50
CA ALA A 407 -4.90 33.14 14.68
C ALA A 407 -3.82 32.74 15.70
N ARG A 408 -3.63 31.43 15.93
CA ARG A 408 -2.65 30.96 16.92
C ARG A 408 -1.22 31.08 16.42
N GLU A 409 -0.96 30.65 15.19
CA GLU A 409 0.39 30.70 14.61
C GLU A 409 0.82 32.11 14.19
N ASN A 410 -0.11 33.03 13.95
CA ASN A 410 0.23 34.46 13.83
C ASN A 410 0.86 34.99 15.13
N GLY A 411 0.39 34.53 16.30
CA GLY A 411 1.06 34.83 17.56
C GLY A 411 2.48 34.27 17.64
N HIS A 412 2.73 33.08 17.06
CA HIS A 412 4.09 32.53 16.95
C HIS A 412 4.96 33.36 16.01
N ARG A 413 4.41 33.77 14.86
CA ARG A 413 5.09 34.64 13.89
C ARG A 413 5.52 35.95 14.53
N ASP A 414 4.61 36.64 15.23
CA ASP A 414 4.91 37.90 15.90
C ASP A 414 5.99 37.73 16.98
N PHE A 415 5.90 36.66 17.76
CA PHE A 415 6.91 36.31 18.76
C PHE A 415 8.30 36.06 18.14
N LEU A 416 8.36 35.32 17.03
CA LEU A 416 9.60 35.04 16.31
C LEU A 416 10.16 36.30 15.66
N LYS A 417 9.30 37.15 15.08
CA LYS A 417 9.68 38.43 14.48
C LYS A 417 10.25 39.41 15.49
N GLN A 418 9.68 39.50 16.70
CA GLN A 418 10.24 40.34 17.77
C GLN A 418 11.65 39.92 18.20
N ARG A 419 11.94 38.61 18.15
CA ARG A 419 13.24 38.05 18.56
C ARG A 419 14.28 38.09 17.45
N TRP A 420 13.90 37.66 16.25
CA TRP A 420 14.81 37.45 15.13
C TRP A 420 14.81 38.59 14.11
N LYS A 421 13.90 39.55 14.23
CA LYS A 421 13.76 40.70 13.32
C LYS A 421 13.74 40.22 11.88
N ASP A 422 14.69 40.68 11.07
CA ASP A 422 14.78 40.39 9.65
C ASP A 422 15.60 39.12 9.33
N LYS A 423 16.24 38.48 10.33
CA LYS A 423 17.18 37.36 10.12
C LYS A 423 16.59 36.24 9.27
N TYR A 424 15.34 35.86 9.56
CA TYR A 424 14.62 34.79 8.84
C TYR A 424 13.43 35.32 8.01
N GLY A 425 13.20 36.64 7.99
CA GLY A 425 12.09 37.28 7.27
C GLY A 425 10.70 36.77 7.68
N TYR A 426 10.33 36.96 8.96
CA TYR A 426 9.04 36.51 9.53
C TYR A 426 7.87 37.49 9.39
#